data_AF-E2ALB2-F1
#
_entry.id   AF-E2ALB2-F1
#
_cell.length_a   1.000
_cell.length_b   1.000
_cell.length_c   1.000
_cell.angle_alpha   90.00
_cell.angle_beta   90.00
_cell.angle_gamma   90.00
#
_symmetry.space_group_name_H-M   'P 1'
#
loop_
_entity.id
_entity.type
_entity.pdbx_description
1 polymer ?
#
loop_
_entity_poly.entity_id
_entity_poly.type
_entity_poly.pdbx_seq_one_letter_code
_entity_poly.pdbx_strand_id
1 'polypeptide(L)'
;NSDLTIKYYFSQIYHWLKQCRLIYKQTKFIYMPKEKLLLEKQITIFVQYFQPHISYSIIDTSLNDIVQKVLSCLRIKNPTHSIFSTSPEQFTLWRDNNINDNFWNSTETEQITCILENIIFSDLNVH
;
A
#
# COMPACT_ATOMS: atom_id res chain seq x y z
N ASN A 1 12.60 30.92 31.47
CA ASN A 1 12.31 29.61 32.09
C ASN A 1 10.88 29.14 31.90
N SER A 2 9.83 29.95 32.13
CA SER A 2 8.42 29.52 31.95
C SER A 2 8.09 29.01 30.53
N ASP A 3 8.61 29.67 29.50
CA ASP A 3 8.33 29.33 28.09
C ASP A 3 8.92 27.98 27.66
N LEU A 4 10.14 27.64 28.13
CA LEU A 4 10.77 26.35 27.86
C LEU A 4 10.02 25.19 28.56
N THR A 5 9.56 25.42 29.79
CA THR A 5 8.75 24.45 30.54
C THR A 5 7.41 24.19 29.85
N ILE A 6 6.74 25.24 29.37
CA ILE A 6 5.49 25.12 28.61
C ILE A 6 5.72 24.35 27.31
N LYS A 7 6.74 24.70 26.53
CA LYS A 7 7.11 23.99 25.29
C LYS A 7 7.41 22.50 25.54
N TYR A 8 8.11 22.19 26.63
CA TYR A 8 8.37 20.80 27.03
C TYR A 8 7.07 20.04 27.30
N TYR A 9 6.18 20.56 28.14
CA TYR A 9 4.91 19.89 28.43
C TYR A 9 4.03 19.72 27.19
N PHE A 10 3.97 20.73 26.31
CA PHE A 10 3.27 20.60 25.03
C PHE A 10 3.87 19.50 24.16
N SER A 11 5.20 19.38 24.09
CA SER A 11 5.86 18.30 23.35
C SER A 11 5.49 16.92 23.91
N GLN A 12 5.46 16.77 25.23
CA GLN A 12 5.07 15.50 25.88
C GLN A 12 3.61 15.15 25.61
N ILE A 13 2.69 16.13 25.75
CA ILE A 13 1.27 15.94 25.46
C ILE A 13 1.08 15.57 23.98
N TYR A 14 1.74 16.27 23.07
CA TYR A 14 1.68 15.99 21.64
C TYR A 14 2.16 14.58 21.31
N HIS A 15 3.28 14.15 21.92
CA HIS A 15 3.79 12.79 21.74
C HIS A 15 2.80 11.74 22.25
N TRP A 16 2.21 11.95 23.42
CA TRP A 16 1.21 11.05 23.99
C TRP A 16 -0.05 10.96 23.10
N LEU A 17 -0.55 12.09 22.60
CA LEU A 17 -1.68 12.12 21.67
C LEU A 17 -1.39 11.35 20.37
N LYS A 18 -0.16 11.46 19.83
CA LYS A 18 0.27 10.67 18.68
C LYS A 18 0.24 9.17 18.96
N GLN A 19 0.74 8.75 20.12
CA GLN A 19 0.74 7.35 20.55
C GLN A 19 -0.69 6.81 20.70
N CYS A 20 -1.57 7.55 21.39
CA CYS A 20 -2.97 7.18 21.54
C CYS A 20 -3.67 7.03 20.18
N ARG A 21 -3.41 7.96 19.25
CA ARG A 21 -3.97 7.89 17.89
C ARG A 21 -3.46 6.67 17.12
N LEU A 22 -2.18 6.35 17.23
CA LEU A 22 -1.59 5.15 16.61
C LEU A 22 -2.21 3.88 17.18
N ILE A 23 -2.25 3.74 18.51
CA ILE A 23 -2.84 2.58 19.19
C ILE A 23 -4.29 2.40 18.77
N TYR A 24 -5.09 3.48 18.77
CA TYR A 24 -6.48 3.43 18.33
C TYR A 24 -6.64 2.94 16.89
N LYS A 25 -5.88 3.52 15.95
CA LYS A 25 -5.93 3.12 14.52
C LYS A 25 -5.48 1.68 14.33
N GLN A 26 -4.38 1.29 14.98
CA GLN A 26 -3.85 -0.07 14.91
C GLN A 26 -4.86 -1.09 15.44
N THR A 27 -5.44 -0.81 16.60
CA THR A 27 -6.45 -1.67 17.24
C THR A 27 -7.65 -1.83 16.32
N LYS A 28 -8.20 -0.72 15.80
CA LYS A 28 -9.32 -0.76 14.86
C LYS A 28 -9.00 -1.57 13.60
N PHE A 29 -7.76 -1.50 13.12
CA PHE A 29 -7.31 -2.24 11.94
C PHE A 29 -7.20 -3.74 12.20
N ILE A 30 -6.51 -4.18 13.27
CA ILE A 30 -6.31 -5.62 13.55
C ILE A 30 -7.60 -6.37 13.86
N TYR A 31 -8.65 -5.66 14.30
CA TYR A 31 -9.98 -6.25 14.54
C TYR A 31 -10.85 -6.34 13.26
N MET A 32 -10.35 -5.91 12.11
CA MET A 32 -11.05 -6.11 10.83
C MET A 32 -10.95 -7.59 10.38
N PRO A 33 -11.86 -8.05 9.49
CA PRO A 33 -11.71 -9.34 8.84
C PRO A 33 -10.34 -9.48 8.16
N LYS A 34 -9.79 -10.70 8.12
CA LYS A 34 -8.43 -10.97 7.62
C LYS A 34 -8.22 -10.51 6.18
N GLU A 35 -9.29 -10.62 5.38
CA GLU A 35 -9.36 -10.17 4.01
C GLU A 35 -9.16 -8.65 3.92
N LYS A 36 -9.56 -7.88 4.93
CA LYS A 36 -9.40 -6.42 4.93
C LYS A 36 -8.08 -5.92 5.52
N LEU A 37 -7.22 -6.82 6.02
CA LEU A 37 -5.93 -6.49 6.63
C LEU A 37 -4.83 -6.21 5.59
N LEU A 38 -5.07 -5.26 4.70
CA LEU A 38 -4.16 -4.93 3.60
C LEU A 38 -2.84 -4.30 4.13
N LEU A 39 -1.70 -4.77 3.63
CA LEU A 39 -0.37 -4.36 4.10
C LEU A 39 -0.15 -2.85 3.91
N GLU A 40 -0.59 -2.29 2.80
CA GLU A 40 -0.41 -0.88 2.51
C GLU A 40 -1.21 0.02 3.48
N LYS A 41 -2.37 -0.43 3.98
CA LYS A 41 -3.14 0.27 5.02
C LYS A 41 -2.42 0.20 6.37
N GLN A 42 -1.86 -0.95 6.69
CA GLN A 42 -1.03 -1.16 7.88
C GLN A 42 0.20 -0.24 7.87
N ILE A 43 0.90 -0.14 6.73
CA ILE A 43 2.03 0.78 6.53
C ILE A 43 1.55 2.24 6.64
N THR A 44 0.41 2.59 6.05
CA THR A 44 -0.15 3.94 6.12
C THR A 44 -0.36 4.38 7.58
N ILE A 45 -0.87 3.50 8.44
CA ILE A 45 -1.08 3.78 9.86
C ILE A 45 0.25 4.12 10.56
N PHE A 46 1.31 3.36 10.28
CA PHE A 46 2.65 3.62 10.83
C PHE A 46 3.25 4.91 10.28
N VAL A 47 3.16 5.14 8.98
CA VAL A 47 3.67 6.36 8.34
C VAL A 47 2.98 7.60 8.91
N GLN A 48 1.67 7.55 9.13
CA GLN A 48 0.90 8.64 9.73
C GLN A 48 1.33 9.03 11.15
N TYR A 49 1.99 8.12 11.88
CA TYR A 49 2.59 8.46 13.17
C TYR A 49 3.74 9.47 13.02
N PHE A 50 4.53 9.35 11.96
CA PHE A 50 5.63 10.28 11.67
C PHE A 50 5.13 11.47 10.83
N GLN A 51 4.34 11.21 9.80
CA GLN A 51 3.85 12.17 8.80
C GLN A 51 2.30 12.15 8.74
N PRO A 52 1.62 12.92 9.60
CA PRO A 52 0.16 12.82 9.78
C PRO A 52 -0.67 13.25 8.57
N HIS A 53 -0.06 13.91 7.58
CA HIS A 53 -0.71 14.39 6.36
C HIS A 53 -0.83 13.33 5.27
N ILE A 54 -0.08 12.22 5.36
CA ILE A 54 -0.14 11.15 4.37
C ILE A 54 -1.46 10.39 4.55
N SER A 55 -2.34 10.45 3.54
CA SER A 55 -3.58 9.68 3.50
C SER A 55 -3.38 8.36 2.76
N TYR A 56 -4.23 7.38 3.06
CA TYR A 56 -4.23 6.11 2.32
C TYR A 56 -4.51 6.31 0.83
N SER A 57 -5.34 7.30 0.47
CA SER A 57 -5.67 7.60 -0.93
C SER A 57 -4.45 7.95 -1.80
N ILE A 58 -3.42 8.57 -1.22
CA ILE A 58 -2.17 8.88 -1.94
C ILE A 58 -1.44 7.58 -2.30
N ILE A 59 -1.35 6.66 -1.33
CA ILE A 59 -0.70 5.36 -1.50
C ILE A 59 -1.50 4.51 -2.49
N ASP A 60 -2.82 4.46 -2.35
CA ASP A 60 -3.74 3.75 -3.25
C ASP A 60 -3.60 4.24 -4.71
N THR A 61 -3.56 5.57 -4.92
CA THR A 61 -3.33 6.15 -6.26
C THR A 61 -2.00 5.70 -6.84
N SER A 62 -0.92 5.77 -6.05
CA SER A 62 0.41 5.35 -6.49
C SER A 62 0.49 3.86 -6.84
N LEU A 63 -0.18 3.00 -6.06
CA LEU A 63 -0.26 1.57 -6.36
C LEU A 63 -1.06 1.32 -7.63
N ASN A 64 -2.17 2.03 -7.82
CA ASN A 64 -2.97 1.93 -9.04
C ASN A 64 -2.16 2.35 -10.28
N ASP A 65 -1.35 3.41 -10.19
CA ASP A 65 -0.47 3.82 -11.28
C ASP A 65 0.54 2.73 -11.66
N ILE A 66 1.12 2.04 -10.66
CA ILE A 66 2.00 0.88 -10.89
C ILE A 66 1.22 -0.24 -11.59
N VAL A 67 0.02 -0.58 -11.12
CA VAL A 67 -0.83 -1.60 -11.75
C VAL A 67 -1.10 -1.27 -13.22
N GLN A 68 -1.44 -0.02 -13.54
CA GLN A 68 -1.67 0.40 -14.93
C GLN A 68 -0.41 0.29 -15.79
N LYS A 69 0.76 0.68 -15.25
CA LYS A 69 2.05 0.50 -15.94
C LYS A 69 2.34 -0.98 -16.21
N VAL A 70 2.18 -1.84 -15.21
CA VAL A 70 2.38 -3.30 -15.32
C VAL A 70 1.47 -3.88 -16.39
N LEU A 71 0.16 -3.60 -16.33
CA LEU A 71 -0.81 -4.10 -17.31
C LEU A 71 -0.50 -3.64 -18.73
N SER A 72 -0.08 -2.39 -18.90
CA SER A 72 0.30 -1.83 -20.21
C SER A 72 1.52 -2.54 -20.79
N CYS A 73 2.57 -2.73 -19.98
CA CYS A 73 3.77 -3.46 -20.40
C CYS A 73 3.47 -4.94 -20.67
N LEU A 74 2.64 -5.57 -19.83
CA LEU A 74 2.28 -6.97 -19.97
C LEU A 74 1.46 -7.21 -21.24
N ARG A 75 0.59 -6.27 -21.62
CA ARG A 75 -0.20 -6.37 -22.85
C ARG A 75 0.67 -6.36 -24.11
N ILE A 76 1.81 -5.66 -24.07
CA ILE A 76 2.77 -5.63 -25.18
C ILE A 76 3.58 -6.93 -25.22
N LYS A 77 4.11 -7.37 -24.07
CA LYS A 77 5.00 -8.53 -24.00
C LYS A 77 4.25 -9.86 -24.12
N ASN A 78 3.13 -9.99 -23.42
CA ASN A 78 2.36 -11.23 -23.26
C ASN A 78 0.85 -10.96 -23.41
N PRO A 79 0.38 -10.61 -24.63
CA PRO A 79 -1.02 -10.21 -24.86
C PRO A 79 -2.05 -11.30 -24.54
N THR A 80 -1.65 -12.57 -24.51
CA THR A 80 -2.52 -13.73 -24.24
C THR A 80 -2.56 -14.11 -22.75
N HIS A 81 -1.96 -13.32 -21.86
CA HIS A 81 -1.95 -13.60 -20.43
C HIS A 81 -3.39 -13.61 -19.86
N SER A 82 -3.69 -14.59 -19.00
CA SER A 82 -5.05 -14.81 -18.48
C SER A 82 -5.66 -13.63 -17.72
N ILE A 83 -4.84 -12.81 -17.06
CA ILE A 83 -5.21 -11.53 -16.44
C ILE A 83 -6.07 -10.62 -17.33
N PHE A 84 -5.93 -10.66 -18.65
CA PHE A 84 -6.75 -9.86 -19.58
C PHE A 84 -8.14 -10.45 -19.82
N SER A 85 -8.36 -11.70 -19.40
CA SER A 85 -9.68 -12.35 -19.36
C SER A 85 -10.36 -12.20 -17.99
N THR A 86 -9.65 -11.64 -16.99
CA THR A 86 -10.20 -11.39 -15.65
C THR A 86 -11.21 -10.26 -15.67
N SER A 87 -12.33 -10.43 -14.97
CA SER A 87 -13.38 -9.41 -14.92
C SER A 87 -13.00 -8.21 -14.04
N PRO A 88 -13.57 -7.01 -14.30
CA PRO A 88 -13.34 -5.83 -13.45
C PRO A 88 -13.75 -6.03 -11.98
N GLU A 89 -14.78 -6.84 -11.73
CA GLU A 89 -15.25 -7.17 -10.37
C GLU A 89 -14.19 -7.97 -9.62
N GLN A 90 -13.53 -8.90 -10.30
CA GLN A 90 -12.45 -9.69 -9.72
C GLN A 90 -11.23 -8.81 -9.39
N PHE A 91 -10.87 -7.87 -10.25
CA PHE A 91 -9.82 -6.88 -9.93
C PHE A 91 -10.19 -6.02 -8.72
N THR A 92 -11.44 -5.60 -8.62
CA THR A 92 -11.94 -4.84 -7.46
C THR A 92 -11.85 -5.68 -6.19
N LEU A 93 -12.23 -6.95 -6.26
CA LEU A 93 -12.12 -7.88 -5.14
C LEU A 93 -10.66 -8.05 -4.71
N TRP A 94 -9.75 -8.23 -5.66
CA TRP A 94 -8.32 -8.36 -5.38
C TRP A 94 -7.69 -7.10 -4.80
N ARG A 95 -8.07 -5.93 -5.29
CA ARG A 95 -7.58 -4.65 -4.77
C ARG A 95 -8.02 -4.43 -3.33
N ASP A 96 -9.27 -4.75 -3.02
CA ASP A 96 -9.88 -4.38 -1.74
C ASP A 96 -9.78 -5.49 -0.68
N ASN A 97 -9.11 -6.61 -0.98
CA ASN A 97 -8.96 -7.76 -0.09
C ASN A 97 -7.60 -8.47 -0.24
N ASN A 98 -7.05 -8.97 0.87
CA ASN A 98 -5.98 -9.96 0.86
C ASN A 98 -6.50 -11.25 0.24
N ILE A 99 -5.69 -11.85 -0.63
CA ILE A 99 -6.00 -13.12 -1.28
C ILE A 99 -4.87 -14.09 -1.00
N ASN A 100 -5.22 -15.34 -0.67
CA ASN A 100 -4.25 -16.40 -0.42
C ASN A 100 -4.10 -17.35 -1.63
N ASP A 101 -5.01 -17.25 -2.59
CA ASP A 101 -5.03 -18.10 -3.77
C ASP A 101 -4.06 -17.57 -4.83
N ASN A 102 -3.40 -18.50 -5.51
CA ASN A 102 -2.64 -18.19 -6.70
C ASN A 102 -3.51 -18.39 -7.94
N PHE A 103 -3.80 -17.32 -8.68
CA PHE A 103 -4.65 -17.34 -9.87
C PHE A 103 -3.88 -17.64 -11.16
N TRP A 104 -2.56 -17.62 -11.10
CA TRP A 104 -1.69 -17.72 -12.26
C TRP A 104 -0.69 -18.86 -12.10
N ASN A 105 -0.37 -19.51 -13.21
CA ASN A 105 0.68 -20.53 -13.19
C ASN A 105 2.07 -19.88 -12.99
N SER A 106 3.11 -20.71 -12.83
CA SER A 106 4.48 -20.22 -12.60
C SER A 106 4.96 -19.28 -13.69
N THR A 107 4.65 -19.58 -14.96
CA THR A 107 5.09 -18.77 -16.11
C THR A 107 4.40 -17.41 -16.13
N GLU A 108 3.08 -17.38 -15.92
CA GLU A 108 2.31 -16.13 -15.83
C GLU A 108 2.75 -15.27 -14.64
N THR A 109 3.01 -15.91 -13.50
CA THR A 109 3.54 -15.23 -12.31
C THR A 109 4.90 -14.59 -12.61
N GLU A 110 5.83 -15.34 -13.23
CA GLU A 110 7.14 -14.86 -13.62
C GLU A 110 7.05 -13.67 -14.59
N GLN A 111 6.14 -13.72 -15.56
CA GLN A 111 5.91 -12.64 -16.50
C GLN A 111 5.50 -11.33 -15.82
N ILE A 112 4.59 -11.40 -14.84
CA ILE A 112 4.18 -10.23 -14.05
C ILE A 112 5.35 -9.74 -13.19
N THR A 113 6.03 -10.64 -12.48
CA THR A 113 7.15 -10.31 -11.59
C THR A 113 8.29 -9.64 -12.36
N CYS A 114 8.71 -10.16 -13.51
CA CYS A 114 9.76 -9.54 -14.31
C CYS A 114 9.38 -8.13 -14.76
N ILE A 115 8.10 -7.87 -15.10
CA ILE A 115 7.65 -6.52 -15.49
C ILE A 115 7.62 -5.59 -14.28
N LEU A 116 7.14 -6.08 -13.15
CA LEU A 116 7.08 -5.32 -11.90
C LEU A 116 8.49 -4.92 -11.42
N GLU A 117 9.44 -5.86 -11.42
CA GLU A 117 10.84 -5.60 -11.12
C GLU A 117 11.42 -4.53 -12.05
N ASN A 118 11.19 -4.66 -13.35
CA ASN A 118 11.63 -3.64 -14.30
C ASN A 118 11.02 -2.27 -13.97
N ILE A 119 9.74 -2.17 -13.65
CA ILE A 119 9.12 -0.88 -13.30
C ILE A 119 9.72 -0.29 -12.02
N ILE A 120 9.83 -1.10 -10.96
CA ILE A 120 10.33 -0.66 -9.65
C ILE A 120 11.81 -0.24 -9.75
N PHE A 121 12.65 -1.04 -10.41
CA PHE A 121 14.09 -0.79 -10.49
C PHE A 121 14.47 0.20 -11.59
N SER A 122 13.65 0.38 -12.64
CA SER A 122 13.89 1.45 -13.62
C SER A 122 13.63 2.82 -13.01
N ASP A 123 12.60 2.96 -12.17
CA ASP A 123 12.32 4.20 -11.45
C ASP A 123 13.38 4.49 -10.35
N LEU A 124 14.14 3.48 -9.91
CA LEU A 124 15.27 3.62 -8.95
C LEU A 124 16.62 3.93 -9.63
N ASN A 125 16.75 3.70 -10.93
CA ASN A 125 17.96 4.04 -11.72
C ASN A 125 17.90 5.48 -12.25
N VAL A 126 17.55 6.43 -11.39
CA VAL A 126 17.79 7.85 -11.65
C VAL A 126 19.23 8.16 -11.23
N HIS A 127 20.05 8.53 -12.22
CA HIS A 127 21.45 8.97 -12.10
C HIS A 127 21.67 10.02 -11.00
#